data_AF-A0A5C8X031-F1
#
_entry.id   AF-A0A5C8X031-F1
#
_cell.length_a   1.000
_cell.length_b   1.000
_cell.length_c   1.000
_cell.angle_alpha   90.00
_cell.angle_beta   90.00
_cell.angle_gamma   90.00
#
_symmetry.space_group_name_H-M   'P 1'
#
loop_
_entity.id
_entity.type
_entity.pdbx_description
1 polymer ?
#
loop_
_entity_poly.entity_id
_entity_poly.type
_entity_poly.pdbx_seq_one_letter_code
_entity_poly.pdbx_strand_id
1 'polypeptide(L)'
;MRVVDQGAEEIAEALGSLDVDWMDATAGNVIAKLTAFGVKEAYGRADVAALLDDHFDEGLLCCRLFLGLSKDQSEALLREALGKGGIGVTRYQTDRAAFLSGQKRGRGLEDFAEAIVREVFGEGAYELRCTFTGVGGKIAKCDISIPGRTRPLILIEAKAYGATGSKLTDILGHLDAIIEAKRRDAALLVMTDGTTWKARMADMAKIVARQNDGRILRIYTMQMRDQFLADLTTLKAEFGL
;
A
#
# COMPACT_ATOMS: atom_id res chain seq x y z
N MET A 1 18.10 12.35 -40.89
CA MET A 1 17.64 12.85 -39.58
C MET A 1 18.54 14.02 -39.22
N ARG A 2 18.01 15.25 -39.19
CA ARG A 2 18.80 16.45 -38.88
C ARG A 2 18.75 16.62 -37.37
N VAL A 3 19.88 16.45 -36.70
CA VAL A 3 20.02 16.75 -35.28
C VAL A 3 20.01 18.26 -35.16
N VAL A 4 19.02 18.80 -34.46
CA VAL A 4 18.95 20.22 -34.11
C VAL A 4 19.54 20.34 -32.73
N ASP A 5 20.55 21.20 -32.58
CA ASP A 5 21.12 21.54 -31.29
C ASP A 5 20.16 22.54 -30.63
N GLN A 6 19.51 22.14 -29.53
CA GLN A 6 18.62 22.99 -28.75
C GLN A 6 19.26 23.23 -27.39
N GLY A 7 19.40 24.50 -27.01
CA GLY A 7 19.97 24.88 -25.73
C GLY A 7 18.99 24.62 -24.57
N ALA A 8 19.53 24.35 -23.38
CA ALA A 8 18.70 24.19 -22.17
C ALA A 8 17.87 25.45 -21.85
N GLU A 9 18.39 26.64 -22.17
CA GLU A 9 17.68 27.93 -22.04
C GLU A 9 16.52 28.05 -23.04
N GLU A 10 16.71 27.56 -24.26
CA GLU A 10 15.70 27.55 -25.32
C GLU A 10 14.54 26.61 -24.98
N ILE A 11 14.83 25.46 -24.36
CA ILE A 11 13.83 24.55 -23.81
C ILE A 11 13.12 25.20 -22.62
N ALA A 12 13.85 25.85 -21.72
CA ALA A 12 13.28 26.50 -20.54
C ALA A 12 12.33 27.66 -20.91
N GLU A 13 12.64 28.45 -21.94
CA GLU A 13 11.74 29.47 -22.49
C GLU A 13 10.51 28.87 -23.17
N ALA A 14 10.64 27.68 -23.76
CA ALA A 14 9.52 26.96 -24.37
C ALA A 14 8.61 26.26 -23.33
N LEU A 15 9.02 26.16 -22.06
CA LEU A 15 8.20 25.65 -20.96
C LEU A 15 7.17 26.71 -20.51
N GLY A 16 6.13 26.91 -21.32
CA GLY A 16 4.92 27.61 -20.90
C GLY A 16 4.08 26.75 -19.96
N SER A 17 3.28 27.38 -19.09
CA SER A 17 2.23 26.63 -18.38
C SER A 17 1.22 26.13 -19.41
N LEU A 18 1.10 24.82 -19.54
CA LEU A 18 -0.07 24.23 -20.15
C LEU A 18 -1.26 24.54 -19.23
N ASP A 19 -2.11 25.49 -19.64
CA ASP A 19 -3.49 25.55 -19.16
C ASP A 19 -4.19 24.30 -19.67
N VAL A 20 -3.99 23.20 -18.96
CA VAL A 20 -4.79 22.00 -19.17
C VAL A 20 -6.11 22.29 -18.49
N ASP A 21 -7.20 22.26 -19.26
CA ASP A 21 -8.56 22.33 -18.73
C ASP A 21 -8.86 21.04 -17.94
N TRP A 22 -8.24 20.92 -16.77
CA TRP A 22 -8.27 19.73 -15.91
C TRP A 22 -9.60 19.60 -15.16
N MET A 23 -10.39 20.68 -15.16
CA MET A 23 -11.66 20.77 -14.46
C MET A 23 -12.81 20.45 -15.41
N ASP A 24 -12.82 19.21 -15.91
CA ASP A 24 -13.98 18.70 -16.62
C ASP A 24 -15.19 18.55 -15.67
N ALA A 25 -16.37 18.33 -16.24
CA ALA A 25 -17.60 18.20 -15.46
C ALA A 25 -17.52 17.07 -14.41
N THR A 26 -16.76 16.00 -14.69
CA THR A 26 -16.56 14.89 -13.76
C THR A 26 -15.69 15.29 -12.58
N ALA A 27 -14.59 16.02 -12.81
CA ALA A 27 -13.74 16.56 -11.75
C ALA A 27 -14.53 17.55 -10.86
N GLY A 28 -15.31 18.45 -11.48
CA GLY A 28 -16.19 19.37 -10.75
C GLY A 28 -17.21 18.64 -9.87
N ASN A 29 -17.89 17.63 -10.42
CA ASN A 29 -18.87 16.82 -9.68
C ASN A 29 -18.22 16.05 -8.52
N VAL A 30 -17.05 15.45 -8.75
CA VAL A 30 -16.33 14.71 -7.70
C VAL A 30 -15.88 15.64 -6.57
N ILE A 31 -15.39 16.84 -6.87
CA ILE A 31 -15.04 17.84 -5.84
C ILE A 31 -16.27 18.22 -5.03
N ALA A 32 -17.39 18.52 -5.71
CA ALA A 32 -18.65 18.86 -5.04
C ALA A 32 -19.14 17.70 -4.15
N LYS A 33 -19.07 16.47 -4.66
CA LYS A 33 -19.49 15.25 -3.96
C LYS A 33 -18.62 14.99 -2.74
N LEU A 34 -17.30 15.09 -2.85
CA LEU A 34 -16.37 14.93 -1.73
C LEU A 34 -16.54 16.04 -0.68
N THR A 35 -16.83 17.27 -1.11
CA THR A 35 -17.08 18.40 -0.20
C THR A 35 -18.39 18.24 0.57
N ALA A 36 -19.44 17.73 -0.09
CA ALA A 36 -20.72 17.43 0.54
C ALA A 36 -20.69 16.13 1.37
N PHE A 37 -19.71 15.26 1.13
CA PHE A 37 -19.56 14.02 1.86
C PHE A 37 -19.13 14.31 3.30
N GLY A 38 -20.02 14.04 4.26
CA GLY A 38 -19.73 14.27 5.67
C GLY A 38 -18.47 13.53 6.12
N VAL A 39 -17.58 14.25 6.82
CA VAL A 39 -16.39 13.66 7.44
C VAL A 39 -16.83 12.75 8.57
N LYS A 40 -16.48 11.46 8.48
CA LYS A 40 -16.78 10.44 9.50
C LYS A 40 -15.47 9.90 10.07
N GLU A 41 -15.54 9.44 11.32
CA GLU A 41 -14.42 8.72 11.96
C GLU A 41 -14.10 7.41 11.22
N ALA A 42 -15.11 6.75 10.66
CA ALA A 42 -14.97 5.57 9.84
C ALA A 42 -15.99 5.54 8.70
N TYR A 43 -15.54 5.04 7.55
CA TYR A 43 -16.40 4.74 6.40
C TYR A 43 -16.53 3.23 6.24
N GLY A 44 -17.77 2.79 6.04
CA GLY A 44 -18.14 1.40 5.89
C GLY A 44 -18.55 1.04 4.46
N ARG A 45 -18.96 -0.22 4.31
CA ARG A 45 -19.44 -0.74 3.03
C ARG A 45 -20.68 0.00 2.51
N ALA A 46 -21.53 0.47 3.42
CA ALA A 46 -22.73 1.24 3.08
C ALA A 46 -22.37 2.61 2.47
N ASP A 47 -21.30 3.25 2.95
CA ASP A 47 -20.84 4.54 2.40
C ASP A 47 -20.29 4.38 0.99
N VAL A 48 -19.47 3.34 0.77
CA VAL A 48 -18.96 2.99 -0.57
C VAL A 48 -20.10 2.61 -1.51
N ALA A 49 -21.10 1.89 -1.00
CA ALA A 49 -22.29 1.54 -1.76
C ALA A 49 -23.10 2.78 -2.17
N ALA A 50 -23.32 3.72 -1.26
CA ALA A 50 -24.02 4.97 -1.55
C ALA A 50 -23.30 5.83 -2.60
N LEU A 51 -21.96 5.90 -2.54
CA LEU A 51 -21.15 6.60 -3.56
C LEU A 51 -21.35 6.01 -4.96
N LEU A 52 -21.32 4.68 -5.06
CA LEU A 52 -21.43 3.94 -6.32
C LEU A 52 -22.88 3.87 -6.86
N ASP A 53 -23.88 3.95 -5.98
CA ASP A 53 -25.31 3.93 -6.35
C ASP A 53 -25.77 5.20 -7.04
N ASP A 54 -25.30 6.33 -6.53
CA ASP A 54 -25.71 7.65 -7.01
C ASP A 54 -25.16 7.89 -8.43
N HIS A 55 -23.84 7.77 -8.59
CA HIS A 55 -23.17 7.80 -9.89
C HIS A 55 -21.95 6.89 -9.87
N PHE A 56 -22.02 5.78 -10.62
CA PHE A 56 -21.01 4.71 -10.54
C PHE A 56 -19.59 5.20 -10.86
N ASP A 57 -19.39 5.90 -11.98
CA ASP A 57 -18.05 6.32 -12.41
C ASP A 57 -17.44 7.37 -11.47
N GLU A 58 -18.26 8.32 -11.01
CA GLU A 58 -17.85 9.33 -10.02
C GLU A 58 -17.56 8.70 -8.65
N GLY A 59 -18.41 7.76 -8.22
CA GLY A 59 -18.23 7.01 -6.98
C GLY A 59 -16.97 6.14 -7.01
N LEU A 60 -16.69 5.53 -8.15
CA LEU A 60 -15.48 4.75 -8.37
C LEU A 60 -14.23 5.64 -8.38
N LEU A 61 -14.31 6.83 -8.97
CA LEU A 61 -13.26 7.84 -8.91
C LEU A 61 -13.03 8.33 -7.47
N CYS A 62 -14.09 8.60 -6.70
CA CYS A 62 -13.99 8.94 -5.28
C CYS A 62 -13.28 7.83 -4.49
N CYS A 63 -13.65 6.56 -4.71
CA CYS A 63 -13.00 5.42 -4.08
C CYS A 63 -11.51 5.34 -4.43
N ARG A 64 -11.15 5.58 -5.69
CA ARG A 64 -9.76 5.59 -6.16
C ARG A 64 -8.93 6.69 -5.51
N LEU A 65 -9.47 7.91 -5.47
CA LEU A 65 -8.80 9.06 -4.86
C LEU A 65 -8.61 8.84 -3.36
N PHE A 66 -9.63 8.32 -2.68
CA PHE A 66 -9.54 7.99 -1.26
C PHE A 66 -8.48 6.92 -0.96
N LEU A 67 -8.37 5.91 -1.82
CA LEU A 67 -7.39 4.83 -1.68
C LEU A 67 -6.00 5.19 -2.23
N GLY A 68 -5.83 6.38 -2.83
CA GLY A 68 -4.57 6.81 -3.45
C GLY A 68 -4.16 5.96 -4.65
N LEU A 69 -5.13 5.38 -5.39
CA LEU A 69 -4.86 4.47 -6.50
C LEU A 69 -4.93 5.19 -7.86
N SER A 70 -3.95 4.89 -8.72
CA SER A 70 -4.06 5.21 -10.15
C SER A 70 -5.22 4.44 -10.80
N LYS A 71 -5.59 4.81 -12.03
CA LYS A 71 -6.63 4.09 -12.78
C LYS A 71 -6.26 2.63 -12.96
N ASP A 72 -5.05 2.39 -13.47
CA ASP A 72 -4.58 1.05 -13.78
C ASP A 72 -4.45 0.18 -12.53
N GLN A 73 -3.99 0.74 -11.41
CA GLN A 73 -3.91 0.04 -10.14
C GLN A 73 -5.30 -0.40 -9.65
N SER A 74 -6.28 0.49 -9.72
CA SER A 74 -7.65 0.19 -9.32
C SER A 74 -8.29 -0.88 -10.21
N GLU A 75 -8.09 -0.79 -11.53
CA GLU A 75 -8.59 -1.79 -12.47
C GLU A 75 -7.94 -3.16 -12.24
N ALA A 76 -6.62 -3.20 -12.01
CA ALA A 76 -5.90 -4.43 -11.71
C ALA A 76 -6.43 -5.11 -10.44
N LEU A 77 -6.58 -4.34 -9.35
CA LEU A 77 -7.11 -4.84 -8.08
C LEU A 77 -8.55 -5.35 -8.21
N LEU A 78 -9.41 -4.63 -8.93
CA LEU A 78 -10.80 -5.06 -9.15
C LEU A 78 -10.89 -6.32 -10.02
N ARG A 79 -10.07 -6.43 -11.07
CA ARG A 79 -10.03 -7.63 -11.93
C ARG A 79 -9.54 -8.84 -11.16
N GLU A 80 -8.53 -8.64 -10.33
CA GLU A 80 -8.02 -9.71 -9.48
C GLU A 80 -9.06 -10.17 -8.45
N ALA A 81 -9.78 -9.23 -7.84
CA ALA A 81 -10.77 -9.54 -6.82
C ALA A 81 -12.06 -10.15 -7.40
N LEU A 82 -12.49 -9.76 -8.60
CA LEU A 82 -13.76 -10.13 -9.22
C LEU A 82 -13.65 -11.22 -10.28
N GLY A 83 -12.43 -11.47 -10.78
CA GLY A 83 -12.14 -12.44 -11.83
C GLY A 83 -12.81 -12.08 -13.16
N LYS A 84 -13.29 -13.11 -13.87
CA LYS A 84 -13.99 -12.93 -15.15
C LYS A 84 -15.34 -12.23 -14.93
N GLY A 85 -15.78 -11.41 -15.89
CA GLY A 85 -17.08 -10.73 -15.87
C GLY A 85 -17.04 -9.21 -15.66
N GLY A 86 -15.88 -8.57 -15.85
CA GLY A 86 -15.74 -7.11 -15.91
C GLY A 86 -15.69 -6.41 -14.54
N ILE A 87 -15.48 -5.10 -14.59
CA ILE A 87 -15.28 -4.22 -13.42
C ILE A 87 -16.11 -2.92 -13.50
N GLY A 88 -17.04 -2.85 -14.46
CA GLY A 88 -17.91 -1.69 -14.67
C GLY A 88 -19.25 -1.78 -13.95
N VAL A 89 -20.12 -0.80 -14.21
CA VAL A 89 -21.44 -0.67 -13.57
C VAL A 89 -22.30 -1.93 -13.70
N THR A 90 -22.25 -2.63 -14.84
CA THR A 90 -22.96 -3.89 -15.03
C THR A 90 -22.53 -4.94 -14.01
N ARG A 91 -21.22 -5.09 -13.75
CA ARG A 91 -20.75 -6.05 -12.74
C ARG A 91 -21.20 -5.63 -11.35
N TYR A 92 -21.17 -4.34 -11.05
CA TYR A 92 -21.66 -3.81 -9.77
C TYR A 92 -23.16 -4.08 -9.55
N GLN A 93 -23.98 -3.94 -10.59
CA GLN A 93 -25.41 -4.21 -10.51
C GLN A 93 -25.72 -5.70 -10.38
N THR A 94 -25.02 -6.56 -11.13
CA THR A 94 -25.26 -8.02 -11.12
C THR A 94 -24.70 -8.70 -9.88
N ASP A 95 -23.55 -8.25 -9.38
CA ASP A 95 -22.87 -8.85 -8.23
C ASP A 95 -22.28 -7.77 -7.31
N ARG A 96 -23.20 -6.95 -6.80
CA ARG A 96 -22.93 -5.86 -5.87
C ARG A 96 -22.12 -6.31 -4.66
N ALA A 97 -22.43 -7.50 -4.17
CA ALA A 97 -21.77 -8.04 -3.01
C ALA A 97 -20.28 -8.33 -3.28
N ALA A 98 -19.96 -9.03 -4.36
CA ALA A 98 -18.57 -9.27 -4.72
C ALA A 98 -17.85 -7.97 -5.07
N PHE A 99 -18.49 -7.06 -5.82
CA PHE A 99 -17.88 -5.77 -6.21
C PHE A 99 -17.42 -4.96 -5.01
N LEU A 100 -18.32 -4.74 -4.04
CA LEU A 100 -17.99 -4.04 -2.80
C LEU A 100 -16.96 -4.78 -1.94
N SER A 101 -16.88 -6.10 -2.05
CA SER A 101 -15.86 -6.91 -1.37
C SER A 101 -14.51 -6.84 -2.08
N GLY A 102 -14.49 -6.63 -3.40
CA GLY A 102 -13.29 -6.41 -4.18
C GLY A 102 -12.63 -5.07 -3.90
N GLN A 103 -13.45 -4.02 -3.69
CA GLN A 103 -12.97 -2.71 -3.23
C GLN A 103 -12.28 -2.77 -1.85
N LYS A 104 -12.64 -3.75 -1.01
CA LYS A 104 -12.09 -3.94 0.34
C LYS A 104 -10.71 -4.60 0.36
N ARG A 105 -10.25 -5.21 -0.74
CA ARG A 105 -9.01 -6.00 -0.79
C ARG A 105 -7.84 -5.15 -1.27
N GLY A 106 -7.47 -4.15 -0.48
CA GLY A 106 -6.24 -3.40 -0.70
C GLY A 106 -5.02 -4.24 -0.32
N ARG A 107 -4.43 -4.93 -1.29
CA ARG A 107 -3.07 -5.49 -1.19
C ARG A 107 -2.00 -4.54 -1.70
N GLY A 108 -2.40 -3.34 -2.14
CA GLY A 108 -1.49 -2.36 -2.73
C GLY A 108 -0.26 -2.05 -1.88
N LEU A 109 -0.38 -2.06 -0.55
CA LEU A 109 0.78 -1.83 0.33
C LEU A 109 1.76 -3.02 0.35
N GLU A 110 1.21 -4.24 0.34
CA GLU A 110 1.98 -5.49 0.32
C GLU A 110 2.66 -5.65 -1.05
N ASP A 111 1.92 -5.41 -2.13
CA ASP A 111 2.41 -5.47 -3.51
C ASP A 111 3.45 -4.35 -3.78
N PHE A 112 3.28 -3.17 -3.19
CA PHE A 112 4.26 -2.08 -3.25
C PHE A 112 5.57 -2.47 -2.56
N ALA A 113 5.50 -3.04 -1.35
CA ALA A 113 6.69 -3.51 -0.65
C ALA A 113 7.38 -4.63 -1.42
N GLU A 114 6.62 -5.59 -1.95
CA GLU A 114 7.13 -6.71 -2.75
C GLU A 114 7.84 -6.22 -4.01
N ALA A 115 7.28 -5.25 -4.74
CA ALA A 115 7.89 -4.75 -5.97
C ALA A 115 9.33 -4.24 -5.73
N ILE A 116 9.55 -3.54 -4.61
CA ILE A 116 10.85 -3.00 -4.22
C ILE A 116 11.78 -4.13 -3.72
N VAL A 117 11.25 -5.09 -2.95
CA VAL A 117 12.02 -6.27 -2.54
C VAL A 117 12.50 -7.06 -3.76
N ARG A 118 11.62 -7.28 -4.75
CA ARG A 118 11.98 -7.96 -5.99
C ARG A 118 13.03 -7.19 -6.79
N GLU A 119 12.98 -5.87 -6.80
CA GLU A 119 14.00 -5.01 -7.43
C GLU A 119 15.39 -5.23 -6.79
N VAL A 120 15.46 -5.42 -5.47
CA VAL A 120 16.74 -5.57 -4.74
C VAL A 120 17.25 -7.01 -4.71
N PHE A 121 16.38 -7.98 -4.41
CA PHE A 121 16.77 -9.37 -4.15
C PHE A 121 16.55 -10.30 -5.36
N GLY A 122 15.72 -9.91 -6.31
CA GLY A 122 15.32 -10.76 -7.43
C GLY A 122 14.22 -11.77 -7.06
N GLU A 123 13.67 -12.41 -8.09
CA GLU A 123 12.62 -13.42 -7.93
C GLU A 123 13.20 -14.70 -7.30
N GLY A 124 12.47 -15.31 -6.36
CA GLY A 124 12.88 -16.53 -5.67
C GLY A 124 13.86 -16.34 -4.50
N ALA A 125 14.32 -15.11 -4.26
CA ALA A 125 15.19 -14.77 -3.12
C ALA A 125 14.43 -14.38 -1.84
N TYR A 126 13.11 -14.52 -1.83
CA TYR A 126 12.24 -14.18 -0.72
C TYR A 126 10.97 -15.03 -0.74
N GLU A 127 10.28 -15.09 0.39
CA GLU A 127 9.00 -15.77 0.53
C GLU A 127 7.91 -14.81 1.02
N LEU A 128 6.73 -14.89 0.41
CA LEU A 128 5.58 -14.05 0.73
C LEU A 128 4.62 -14.76 1.66
N ARG A 129 3.98 -13.98 2.54
CA ARG A 129 2.84 -14.39 3.39
C ARG A 129 3.10 -15.71 4.10
N CYS A 130 4.31 -15.87 4.62
CA CYS A 130 4.77 -17.11 5.20
C CYS A 130 4.65 -17.10 6.72
N THR A 131 4.66 -18.30 7.30
CA THR A 131 4.99 -18.50 8.70
C THR A 131 6.47 -18.82 8.78
N PHE A 132 7.27 -17.95 9.40
CA PHE A 132 8.71 -18.14 9.56
C PHE A 132 9.05 -18.82 10.88
N THR A 133 10.24 -19.43 10.95
CA THR A 133 10.80 -20.02 12.16
C THR A 133 11.91 -19.13 12.70
N GLY A 134 11.86 -18.82 13.99
CA GLY A 134 12.81 -17.97 14.67
C GLY A 134 13.44 -18.63 15.90
N VAL A 135 13.68 -17.85 16.95
CA VAL A 135 14.42 -18.29 18.14
C VAL A 135 13.69 -19.44 18.84
N GLY A 136 14.44 -20.50 19.17
CA GLY A 136 13.89 -21.64 19.92
C GLY A 136 12.75 -22.38 19.21
N GLY A 137 12.66 -22.28 17.88
CA GLY A 137 11.59 -22.89 17.09
C GLY A 137 10.26 -22.14 17.14
N LYS A 138 10.22 -20.95 17.74
CA LYS A 138 9.03 -20.09 17.71
C LYS A 138 8.67 -19.75 16.27
N ILE A 139 7.37 -19.70 15.98
CA ILE A 139 6.85 -19.35 14.66
C ILE A 139 5.97 -18.11 14.71
N ALA A 140 6.04 -17.29 13.68
CA ALA A 140 5.15 -16.15 13.49
C ALA A 140 4.88 -15.92 12.01
N LYS A 141 3.77 -15.24 11.70
CA LYS A 141 3.41 -14.85 10.34
C LYS A 141 4.05 -13.51 10.01
N CYS A 142 4.53 -13.37 8.78
CA CYS A 142 4.94 -12.08 8.23
C CYS A 142 4.56 -11.98 6.75
N ASP A 143 4.50 -10.76 6.23
CA ASP A 143 4.18 -10.51 4.82
C ASP A 143 5.33 -10.87 3.88
N ILE A 144 6.59 -10.61 4.25
CA ILE A 144 7.77 -10.97 3.45
C ILE A 144 8.90 -11.47 4.35
N SER A 145 9.56 -12.55 3.94
CA SER A 145 10.70 -13.17 4.63
C SER A 145 11.86 -13.39 3.67
N ILE A 146 13.06 -12.94 4.02
CA ILE A 146 14.26 -12.97 3.17
C ILE A 146 15.42 -13.62 3.95
N PRO A 147 16.18 -14.57 3.38
CA PRO A 147 16.02 -15.16 2.04
C PRO A 147 14.91 -16.23 1.97
N GLY A 148 14.33 -16.59 3.12
CA GLY A 148 13.26 -17.59 3.21
C GLY A 148 12.79 -17.76 4.64
N ARG A 149 11.83 -18.64 4.86
CA ARG A 149 11.07 -18.74 6.12
C ARG A 149 11.80 -19.47 7.25
N THR A 150 12.79 -20.32 6.94
CA THR A 150 13.45 -21.18 7.95
C THR A 150 14.54 -20.45 8.73
N ARG A 151 15.24 -19.52 8.09
CA ARG A 151 16.28 -18.69 8.71
C ARG A 151 16.25 -17.27 8.14
N PRO A 152 15.18 -16.51 8.40
CA PRO A 152 15.09 -15.14 7.92
C PRO A 152 16.19 -14.27 8.51
N LEU A 153 16.72 -13.39 7.67
CA LEU A 153 17.61 -12.28 8.03
C LEU A 153 16.87 -10.94 7.94
N ILE A 154 15.89 -10.83 7.04
CA ILE A 154 15.02 -9.66 6.93
C ILE A 154 13.56 -10.13 6.93
N LEU A 155 12.76 -9.50 7.78
CA LEU A 155 11.32 -9.68 7.87
C LEU A 155 10.66 -8.34 7.58
N ILE A 156 9.62 -8.34 6.74
CA ILE A 156 8.86 -7.13 6.42
C ILE A 156 7.39 -7.40 6.71
N GLU A 157 6.77 -6.48 7.45
CA GLU A 157 5.34 -6.49 7.74
C GLU A 157 4.70 -5.22 7.16
N ALA A 158 3.68 -5.38 6.31
CA ALA A 158 2.91 -4.30 5.72
C ALA A 158 1.61 -4.07 6.50
N LYS A 159 1.37 -2.84 6.95
CA LYS A 159 0.20 -2.48 7.75
C LYS A 159 -0.41 -1.16 7.28
N ALA A 160 -1.56 -1.27 6.63
CA ALA A 160 -2.42 -0.16 6.26
C ALA A 160 -3.59 -0.03 7.25
N TYR A 161 -3.86 1.17 7.77
CA TYR A 161 -5.08 1.38 8.58
C TYR A 161 -6.33 1.42 7.70
N GLY A 162 -6.23 1.89 6.45
CA GLY A 162 -7.34 1.89 5.49
C GLY A 162 -7.81 0.49 5.06
N ALA A 163 -7.14 -0.58 5.48
CA ALA A 163 -7.48 -1.95 5.12
C ALA A 163 -8.63 -2.50 5.99
N THR A 164 -9.74 -2.88 5.37
CA THR A 164 -10.89 -3.45 6.11
C THR A 164 -10.70 -4.94 6.44
N GLY A 165 -11.11 -5.39 7.64
CA GLY A 165 -11.13 -6.81 8.06
C GLY A 165 -10.34 -7.10 9.34
N SER A 166 -10.02 -8.39 9.59
CA SER A 166 -9.25 -8.88 10.76
C SER A 166 -7.87 -8.24 10.94
N LYS A 167 -7.39 -7.49 9.93
CA LYS A 167 -6.19 -6.65 9.95
C LYS A 167 -6.28 -5.47 10.95
N LEU A 168 -7.48 -5.09 11.39
CA LEU A 168 -7.71 -3.98 12.33
C LEU A 168 -7.75 -4.39 13.81
N THR A 169 -8.01 -5.67 14.10
CA THR A 169 -8.34 -6.14 15.45
C THR A 169 -7.14 -6.23 16.39
N ASP A 170 -5.92 -6.52 15.89
CA ASP A 170 -4.72 -6.57 16.73
C ASP A 170 -3.40 -6.39 15.95
N ILE A 171 -3.12 -5.17 15.51
CA ILE A 171 -1.86 -4.84 14.81
C ILE A 171 -0.66 -5.01 15.76
N LEU A 172 -0.82 -4.63 17.02
CA LEU A 172 0.26 -4.65 18.00
C LEU A 172 0.64 -6.09 18.36
N GLY A 173 -0.34 -6.96 18.62
CA GLY A 173 -0.08 -8.37 18.91
C GLY A 173 0.54 -9.11 17.72
N HIS A 174 0.17 -8.77 16.48
CA HIS A 174 0.86 -9.29 15.30
C HIS A 174 2.35 -8.88 15.27
N LEU A 175 2.65 -7.59 15.46
CA LEU A 175 4.04 -7.12 15.51
C LEU A 175 4.82 -7.73 16.68
N ASP A 176 4.19 -7.85 17.85
CA ASP A 176 4.79 -8.45 19.03
C ASP A 176 5.09 -9.93 18.81
N ALA A 177 4.20 -10.68 18.16
CA ALA A 177 4.47 -12.07 17.79
C ALA A 177 5.70 -12.21 16.89
N ILE A 178 5.87 -11.30 15.91
CA ILE A 178 7.07 -11.27 15.05
C ILE A 178 8.30 -10.92 15.88
N ILE A 179 8.24 -9.89 16.72
CA ILE A 179 9.35 -9.43 17.58
C ILE A 179 9.81 -10.53 18.54
N GLU A 180 8.88 -11.28 19.12
CA GLU A 180 9.17 -12.37 20.05
C GLU A 180 9.70 -13.63 19.38
N ALA A 181 9.31 -13.87 18.13
CA ALA A 181 9.77 -15.02 17.35
C ALA A 181 11.11 -14.74 16.66
N LYS A 182 11.33 -13.55 16.09
CA LYS A 182 12.49 -13.25 15.24
C LYS A 182 13.82 -13.46 15.96
N ARG A 183 14.84 -13.87 15.20
CA ARG A 183 16.22 -13.92 15.70
C ARG A 183 16.74 -12.52 16.01
N ARG A 184 17.66 -12.40 16.96
CA ARG A 184 18.22 -11.10 17.36
C ARG A 184 18.99 -10.42 16.22
N ASP A 185 19.61 -11.22 15.36
CA ASP A 185 20.34 -10.79 14.17
C ASP A 185 19.45 -10.58 12.94
N ALA A 186 18.14 -10.83 13.04
CA ALA A 186 17.20 -10.55 11.96
C ALA A 186 16.63 -9.13 12.07
N ALA A 187 16.65 -8.41 10.95
CA ALA A 187 16.01 -7.11 10.79
C ALA A 187 14.49 -7.26 10.65
N LEU A 188 13.74 -6.41 11.36
CA LEU A 188 12.30 -6.25 11.18
C LEU A 188 12.01 -4.86 10.61
N LEU A 189 11.43 -4.80 9.42
CA LEU A 189 11.00 -3.57 8.77
C LEU A 189 9.47 -3.51 8.73
N VAL A 190 8.91 -2.32 8.88
CA VAL A 190 7.45 -2.11 8.80
C VAL A 190 7.13 -1.15 7.67
N MET A 191 6.22 -1.54 6.78
CA MET A 191 5.70 -0.69 5.71
C MET A 191 4.29 -0.22 6.08
N THR A 192 4.00 1.08 5.94
CA THR A 192 2.69 1.69 6.22
C THR A 192 2.20 2.59 5.08
N ASP A 193 0.89 2.72 4.96
CA ASP A 193 0.18 3.63 4.04
C ASP A 193 0.21 5.10 4.49
N GLY A 194 0.73 5.39 5.70
CA GLY A 194 0.99 6.76 6.16
C GLY A 194 -0.24 7.47 6.71
N THR A 195 -0.94 8.26 5.88
CA THR A 195 -1.94 9.25 6.35
C THR A 195 -3.12 8.66 7.09
N THR A 196 -3.49 7.41 6.81
CA THR A 196 -4.59 6.71 7.48
C THR A 196 -4.29 6.48 8.97
N TRP A 197 -3.01 6.42 9.38
CA TRP A 197 -2.62 6.28 10.77
C TRP A 197 -2.89 7.50 11.65
N LYS A 198 -3.25 8.65 11.06
CA LYS A 198 -3.69 9.83 11.82
C LYS A 198 -4.90 9.53 12.71
N ALA A 199 -5.74 8.56 12.34
CA ALA A 199 -6.88 8.13 13.15
C ALA A 199 -6.49 7.18 14.31
N ARG A 200 -5.26 6.66 14.34
CA ARG A 200 -4.73 5.74 15.37
C ARG A 200 -3.35 6.16 15.87
N MET A 201 -3.18 7.45 16.13
CA MET A 201 -1.90 7.99 16.62
C MET A 201 -1.42 7.30 17.90
N ALA A 202 -2.31 6.85 18.78
CA ALA A 202 -1.95 6.10 19.98
C ALA A 202 -1.28 4.75 19.66
N ASP A 203 -1.73 4.04 18.62
CA ASP A 203 -1.11 2.78 18.22
C ASP A 203 0.14 3.01 17.37
N MET A 204 0.15 4.03 16.50
CA MET A 204 1.36 4.46 15.81
C MET A 204 2.47 4.81 16.81
N ALA A 205 2.17 5.54 17.89
CA ALA A 205 3.14 5.87 18.93
C ALA A 205 3.75 4.61 19.58
N LYS A 206 2.94 3.56 19.79
CA LYS A 206 3.43 2.27 20.32
C LYS A 206 4.32 1.52 19.32
N ILE A 207 4.05 1.63 18.02
CA ILE A 207 4.90 1.04 16.96
C ILE A 207 6.23 1.81 16.89
N VAL A 208 6.18 3.14 16.93
CA VAL A 208 7.38 4.00 16.99
C VAL A 208 8.21 3.70 18.24
N ALA A 209 7.58 3.48 19.39
CA ALA A 209 8.30 3.06 20.61
C ALA A 209 9.08 1.75 20.39
N ARG A 210 8.51 0.75 19.71
CA ARG A 210 9.22 -0.50 19.35
C ARG A 210 10.41 -0.25 18.42
N GLN A 211 10.34 0.74 17.54
CA GLN A 211 11.48 1.15 16.73
C GLN A 211 12.56 1.80 17.58
N ASN A 212 12.19 2.74 18.45
CA ASN A 212 13.12 3.44 19.32
C ASN A 212 13.81 2.47 20.31
N ASP A 213 13.14 1.39 20.70
CA ASP A 213 13.69 0.30 21.52
C ASP A 213 14.55 -0.71 20.71
N GLY A 214 14.74 -0.50 19.40
CA GLY A 214 15.51 -1.37 18.52
C GLY A 214 14.85 -2.71 18.16
N ARG A 215 13.54 -2.88 18.45
CA ARG A 215 12.79 -4.11 18.13
C ARG A 215 12.32 -4.13 16.68
N ILE A 216 12.00 -2.96 16.14
CA ILE A 216 11.77 -2.69 14.72
C ILE A 216 12.98 -1.88 14.24
N LEU A 217 13.62 -2.30 13.15
CA LEU A 217 14.77 -1.59 12.62
C LEU A 217 14.36 -0.25 12.01
N ARG A 218 13.31 -0.25 11.17
CA ARG A 218 12.76 0.97 10.58
C ARG A 218 11.31 0.82 10.11
N ILE A 219 10.56 1.91 10.25
CA ILE A 219 9.20 2.09 9.72
C ILE A 219 9.28 2.97 8.48
N TYR A 220 8.64 2.56 7.40
CA TYR A 220 8.58 3.27 6.12
C TYR A 220 7.15 3.60 5.74
N THR A 221 6.98 4.72 5.06
CA THR A 221 5.75 5.04 4.33
C THR A 221 5.97 4.84 2.83
N MET A 222 4.89 4.80 2.04
CA MET A 222 5.00 4.73 0.58
C MET A 222 5.82 5.89 -0.03
N GLN A 223 5.83 7.07 0.62
CA GLN A 223 6.65 8.21 0.19
C GLN A 223 8.15 7.98 0.39
N MET A 224 8.53 7.01 1.23
CA MET A 224 9.92 6.67 1.53
C MET A 224 10.44 5.55 0.61
N ARG A 225 9.90 5.40 -0.60
CA ARG A 225 10.30 4.36 -1.58
C ARG A 225 11.82 4.29 -1.73
N ASP A 226 12.45 5.41 -2.06
CA ASP A 226 13.87 5.44 -2.41
C ASP A 226 14.76 5.15 -1.19
N GLN A 227 14.33 5.59 0.00
CA GLN A 227 14.99 5.24 1.25
C GLN A 227 14.85 3.74 1.56
N PHE A 228 13.66 3.17 1.37
CA PHE A 228 13.42 1.75 1.58
C PHE A 228 14.28 0.89 0.64
N LEU A 229 14.38 1.28 -0.63
CA LEU A 229 15.24 0.64 -1.62
C LEU A 229 16.73 0.71 -1.23
N ALA A 230 17.21 1.89 -0.82
CA ALA A 230 18.60 2.09 -0.41
C ALA A 230 18.95 1.27 0.83
N ASP A 231 18.07 1.24 1.83
CA ASP A 231 18.26 0.48 3.06
C ASP A 231 18.21 -1.03 2.80
N LEU A 232 17.31 -1.51 1.94
CA LEU A 232 17.28 -2.92 1.52
C LEU A 232 18.56 -3.32 0.77
N THR A 233 19.07 -2.45 -0.11
CA THR A 233 20.34 -2.68 -0.81
C THR A 233 21.51 -2.78 0.18
N THR A 234 21.49 -1.95 1.22
CA THR A 234 22.50 -1.97 2.29
C THR A 234 22.41 -3.26 3.10
N LEU A 235 21.21 -3.64 3.56
CA LEU A 235 20.98 -4.88 4.30
C LEU A 235 21.35 -6.12 3.48
N LYS A 236 21.09 -6.12 2.17
CA LYS A 236 21.53 -7.19 1.27
C LYS A 236 23.04 -7.38 1.33
N ALA A 237 23.80 -6.29 1.24
CA ALA A 237 25.26 -6.32 1.33
C ALA A 237 25.74 -6.76 2.73
N GLU A 238 25.17 -6.21 3.79
CA GLU A 238 25.54 -6.52 5.18
C GLU A 238 25.28 -7.99 5.56
N PHE A 239 24.20 -8.57 5.04
CA PHE A 239 23.83 -9.96 5.29
C PHE A 239 24.41 -10.97 4.28
N GLY A 240 25.08 -10.49 3.23
CA GLY A 240 25.66 -11.35 2.18
C GLY A 240 24.59 -12.11 1.39
N LEU A 241 23.51 -11.42 1.01
CA LEU A 241 22.36 -11.96 0.28
C LEU A 241 22.37 -11.61 -1.22
#